data_AF-A0A3D0RXV9-F1
#
_entry.id   AF-A0A3D0RXV9-F1
#
_cell.length_a   1.000
_cell.length_b   1.000
_cell.length_c   1.000
_cell.angle_alpha   90.00
_cell.angle_beta   90.00
_cell.angle_gamma   90.00
#
_symmetry.space_group_name_H-M   'P 1'
#
loop_
_entity.id
_entity.type
_entity.pdbx_description
1 polymer ?
#
loop_
_entity_poly.entity_id
_entity_poly.type
_entity_poly.pdbx_seq_one_letter_code
_entity_poly.pdbx_strand_id
1 'polypeptide(L)' 'EEQDILTSYQSGVNSYVRKPVDFNQFTEAVKQLKFYWLILNETPPDR' A
#
# COMPACT_ATOMS: atom_id res chain seq x y z
N GLU A 1 13.84 6.85 5.98
CA GLU A 1 13.10 6.04 4.99
C GLU A 1 13.25 4.54 5.24
N GLU A 2 14.43 3.93 5.12
CA GLU A 2 14.56 2.47 5.34
C GLU A 2 14.14 2.03 6.76
N GLN A 3 14.53 2.82 7.77
CA GLN A 3 14.10 2.59 9.15
C GLN A 3 12.58 2.75 9.32
N ASP A 4 11.96 3.73 8.65
CA ASP A 4 10.51 3.95 8.70
C ASP A 4 9.74 2.79 8.05
N ILE A 5 10.28 2.24 6.96
CA ILE A 5 9.73 1.05 6.29
C ILE A 5 9.77 -0.14 7.26
N LEU A 6 10.92 -0.41 7.87
CA LEU A 6 11.08 -1.51 8.83
C LEU A 6 10.14 -1.36 10.03
N THR A 7 10.10 -0.17 10.65
CA THR A 7 9.22 0.11 11.79
C THR A 7 7.74 -0.03 11.42
N SER A 8 7.35 0.36 10.20
CA SER A 8 5.96 0.21 9.74
C SER A 8 5.58 -1.27 9.63
N TYR A 9 6.41 -2.10 9.01
CA TYR A 9 6.13 -3.55 8.90
C TYR A 9 6.18 -4.26 10.25
N GLN A 10 7.08 -3.85 11.15
CA GLN A 10 7.07 -4.35 12.54
C GLN A 10 5.77 -4.01 13.29
N SER A 11 5.08 -2.93 12.90
CA SER A 11 3.80 -2.52 13.48
C SER A 11 2.59 -3.21 12.84
N GLY A 12 2.80 -4.15 11.91
CA GLY A 12 1.73 -4.95 11.31
C GLY A 12 1.01 -4.27 10.15
N VAL A 13 1.61 -3.27 9.50
CA VAL A 13 1.04 -2.76 8.25
C VAL A 13 1.12 -3.84 7.17
N ASN A 14 0.11 -3.90 6.33
CA ASN A 14 0.04 -4.88 5.25
C ASN A 14 1.05 -4.58 4.11
N SER A 15 1.34 -3.31 3.84
CA SER A 15 2.21 -2.87 2.73
C SER A 15 2.65 -1.42 2.92
N TYR A 16 3.80 -1.05 2.34
CA TYR A 16 4.34 0.31 2.32
C TYR A 16 4.51 0.81 0.89
N VAL A 17 3.99 2.01 0.58
CA VAL A 17 4.03 2.59 -0.77
C VAL A 17 4.58 4.01 -0.69
N ARG A 18 5.70 4.26 -1.37
CA ARG A 18 6.29 5.59 -1.46
C ARG A 18 5.47 6.46 -2.41
N LYS A 19 5.06 7.65 -1.94
CA LYS A 19 4.32 8.62 -2.75
C LYS A 19 5.15 9.02 -3.99
N PRO A 20 4.66 8.78 -5.21
CA PRO A 20 5.34 9.27 -6.41
C PRO A 20 5.33 10.80 -6.46
N VAL A 21 6.43 11.40 -6.92
CA VAL A 21 6.57 12.85 -7.05
C VAL A 21 5.86 13.35 -8.31
N ASP A 22 5.95 12.58 -9.39
CA ASP A 22 5.27 12.89 -10.66
C ASP A 22 3.77 12.59 -10.57
N PHE A 23 2.95 13.50 -11.09
CA PHE A 23 1.49 13.40 -11.00
C PHE A 23 0.92 12.22 -11.80
N ASN A 24 1.50 11.92 -12.96
CA ASN A 24 1.04 10.78 -13.77
C ASN A 24 1.37 9.47 -13.06
N GLN A 25 2.58 9.35 -12.50
CA GLN A 25 2.97 8.19 -11.68
C GLN A 25 2.09 8.07 -10.43
N PHE A 26 1.76 9.18 -9.77
CA PHE A 26 0.85 9.17 -8.61
C PHE A 26 -0.53 8.63 -8.99
N THR A 27 -1.11 9.15 -10.08
CA THR A 27 -2.43 8.72 -10.57
C THR A 27 -2.44 7.23 -10.91
N GLU A 28 -1.37 6.73 -11.52
CA GLU A 28 -1.25 5.31 -11.85
C GLU A 28 -1.08 4.44 -10.59
N ALA A 29 -0.24 4.85 -9.64
CA ALA A 29 -0.09 4.15 -8.36
C ALA A 29 -1.40 4.07 -7.59
N VAL A 30 -2.21 5.14 -7.58
CA VAL A 30 -3.53 5.14 -6.93
C VAL A 30 -4.50 4.18 -7.61
N LYS A 31 -4.49 4.09 -8.95
CA LYS A 31 -5.31 3.09 -9.68
C LYS A 31 -4.91 1.68 -9.28
N GLN A 32 -3.61 1.37 -9.27
CA GLN A 32 -3.11 0.05 -8.88
C GLN A 32 -3.48 -0.30 -7.44
N LEU A 33 -3.39 0.66 -6.51
CA LEU A 33 -3.82 0.46 -5.13
C LEU A 33 -5.32 0.16 -5.04
N LYS A 34 -6.16 0.85 -5.82
CA LYS A 34 -7.59 0.55 -5.88
C LYS A 34 -7.83 -0.90 -6.32
N PHE A 35 -7.16 -1.36 -7.38
CA PHE A 35 -7.28 -2.74 -7.86
C PHE A 35 -6.84 -3.75 -6.80
N TYR A 36 -5.67 -3.52 -6.19
CA TYR A 36 -5.16 -4.40 -5.14
C TYR A 36 -6.12 -4.47 -3.96
N TRP A 37 -6.48 -3.34 -3.34
CA TRP A 37 -7.24 -3.33 -2.08
C TRP A 37 -8.71 -3.71 -2.22
N LEU A 38 -9.36 -3.33 -3.33
CA LEU A 38 -10.82 -3.47 -3.46
C LEU A 38 -11.26 -4.64 -4.33
N ILE A 39 -10.35 -5.19 -5.13
CA ILE A 39 -10.70 -6.26 -6.08
C ILE A 39 -9.90 -7.53 -5.80
N LEU A 40 -8.59 -7.42 -5.58
CA LEU A 40 -7.73 -8.59 -5.41
C LEU A 40 -7.55 -9.02 -3.96
N ASN A 41 -7.53 -8.09 -3.02
CA ASN A 41 -7.25 -8.38 -1.62
C ASN A 41 -8.46 -9.03 -0.95
N GLU A 42 -8.27 -10.26 -0.47
CA GLU A 42 -9.22 -10.94 0.41
C GLU A 42 -8.96 -10.52 1.85
N THR A 43 -9.98 -9.99 2.53
CA THR A 43 -9.88 -9.66 3.95
C THR A 43 -9.88 -10.93 4.80
N PRO A 44 -9.21 -10.93 5.97
CA PRO A 44 -9.33 -12.03 6.91
C PRO A 44 -10.81 -12.32 7.21
N PRO A 45 -11.21 -13.60 7.35
CA PRO A 45 -12.56 -13.93 7.74
C PRO A 45 -12.89 -13.30 9.10
N ASP A 46 -14.14 -12.86 9.26
CA ASP A 46 -14.64 -12.41 10.56
C ASP A 46 -14.47 -13.53 11.60
N ARG A 47 -14.07 -13.15 12.82
CA ARG A 47 -13.88 -14.07 13.93
C ARG A 47 -15.19 -14.64 14.46
#